data_AF-F0TAQ0-F1
#
_entry.id   AF-F0TAQ0-F1
#
_cell.length_a   1.000
_cell.length_b   1.000
_cell.length_c   1.000
_cell.angle_alpha   90.00
_cell.angle_beta   90.00
_cell.angle_gamma   90.00
#
_symmetry.space_group_name_H-M   'P 1'
#
loop_
_entity.id
_entity.type
_entity.pdbx_description
1 polymer ?
#
loop_
_entity_poly.entity_id
_entity_poly.type
_entity_poly.pdbx_seq_one_letter_code
_entity_poly.pdbx_strand_id
1 'polypeptide(L)'
;MVTNEQIKLRLRNKRDGILSEGYLVCDNCGGFYELQPGEKIEDFNCNCDCGGTLKYFKQNPYPPNNITEQEPTSTLAYVGYVSIIFFALASIVIGIILYRRGGNDKQHGILILIISSVLVLPVLLISMLIIYRTYM
;
A
#
# COMPACT_ATOMS: atom_id res chain seq x y z
N MET A 1 -25.33 -8.39 -15.17
CA MET A 1 -24.27 -9.27 -14.64
C MET A 1 -22.95 -8.81 -15.24
N VAL A 2 -22.03 -8.28 -14.42
CA VAL A 2 -20.74 -7.75 -14.91
C VAL A 2 -19.80 -8.93 -15.17
N THR A 3 -19.07 -8.92 -16.29
CA THR A 3 -18.15 -10.01 -16.64
C THR A 3 -16.75 -9.80 -16.04
N ASN A 4 -16.01 -10.88 -15.82
CA ASN A 4 -14.64 -10.81 -15.30
C ASN A 4 -13.69 -10.00 -16.20
N GLU A 5 -13.96 -9.96 -17.51
CA GLU A 5 -13.18 -9.15 -18.45
C GLU A 5 -13.44 -7.65 -18.29
N GLN A 6 -14.70 -7.25 -18.04
CA GLN A 6 -15.02 -5.86 -17.70
C GLN A 6 -14.35 -5.42 -16.39
N ILE A 7 -14.25 -6.31 -15.41
CA ILE A 7 -13.55 -6.03 -14.15
C ILE A 7 -12.03 -5.81 -14.39
N LYS A 8 -11.38 -6.67 -15.18
CA LYS A 8 -9.96 -6.51 -15.53
C LYS A 8 -9.69 -5.20 -16.28
N LEU A 9 -10.58 -4.81 -17.18
CA LEU A 9 -10.48 -3.56 -17.93
C LEU A 9 -10.58 -2.35 -17.01
N ARG A 10 -11.53 -2.35 -16.05
CA ARG A 10 -11.65 -1.29 -15.04
C ARG A 10 -10.39 -1.14 -14.20
N LEU A 11 -9.81 -2.25 -13.76
CA LEU A 11 -8.57 -2.25 -12.98
C LEU A 11 -7.37 -1.74 -13.79
N ARG A 12 -7.33 -2.01 -15.11
CA ARG A 12 -6.30 -1.49 -16.01
C ARG A 12 -6.47 0.01 -16.24
N ASN A 13 -7.68 0.48 -16.54
CA ASN A 13 -7.97 1.90 -16.78
C ASN A 13 -7.67 2.78 -15.56
N LYS A 14 -7.97 2.28 -14.35
CA LYS A 14 -7.61 2.95 -13.09
C LYS A 14 -6.08 3.05 -12.90
N ARG A 15 -5.33 2.04 -13.34
CA ARG A 15 -3.85 2.03 -13.29
C ARG A 15 -3.23 2.97 -14.33
N ASP A 16 -3.83 3.05 -15.50
CA ASP A 16 -3.33 3.83 -16.64
C ASP A 16 -3.80 5.31 -16.61
N GLY A 17 -4.51 5.72 -15.55
CA GLY A 17 -4.96 7.10 -15.35
C GLY A 17 -6.04 7.55 -16.34
N ILE A 18 -6.77 6.61 -16.95
CA ILE A 18 -7.89 6.91 -17.84
C ILE A 18 -9.03 7.44 -16.96
N LEU A 19 -9.24 8.76 -16.99
CA LEU A 19 -10.32 9.41 -16.25
C LEU A 19 -11.67 8.91 -16.75
N SER A 20 -12.57 8.62 -15.81
CA SER A 20 -14.00 8.44 -16.07
C SER A 20 -14.57 9.64 -16.85
N GLU A 21 -15.51 9.40 -17.76
CA GLU A 21 -16.16 10.48 -18.53
C GLU A 21 -17.13 11.32 -17.68
N GLY A 22 -17.39 10.89 -16.44
CA GLY A 22 -18.04 11.66 -15.38
C GLY A 22 -18.85 10.79 -14.44
N TYR A 23 -19.70 11.42 -13.65
CA TYR A 23 -20.44 10.81 -12.55
C TYR A 23 -21.90 11.25 -12.56
N LEU A 24 -22.81 10.33 -12.28
CA LEU A 24 -24.24 10.58 -12.09
C LEU A 24 -24.58 10.35 -10.62
N VAL A 25 -25.11 11.38 -9.96
CA VAL A 25 -25.47 11.32 -8.54
C VAL A 25 -26.92 11.70 -8.33
N CYS A 26 -27.67 10.86 -7.65
CA CYS A 26 -29.06 11.12 -7.31
C CYS A 26 -29.16 12.15 -6.19
N ASP A 27 -29.98 13.17 -6.38
CA ASP A 27 -30.22 14.21 -5.37
C ASP A 27 -31.11 13.76 -4.20
N ASN A 28 -31.86 12.67 -4.36
CA ASN A 28 -32.75 12.15 -3.32
C ASN A 28 -32.09 11.04 -2.47
N CYS A 29 -31.60 9.96 -3.10
CA CYS A 29 -31.04 8.82 -2.38
C CYS A 29 -29.51 8.84 -2.24
N GLY A 30 -28.82 9.75 -2.93
CA GLY A 30 -27.36 9.77 -2.99
C GLY A 30 -26.76 8.62 -3.81
N GLY A 31 -27.59 7.88 -4.57
CA GLY A 31 -27.13 6.84 -5.47
C GLY A 31 -26.11 7.38 -6.47
N PHE A 32 -25.00 6.66 -6.64
CA PHE A 32 -23.84 7.11 -7.40
C PHE A 32 -23.52 6.12 -8.52
N TYR A 33 -23.27 6.65 -9.72
CA TYR A 33 -22.86 5.88 -10.88
C TYR A 33 -21.71 6.58 -11.60
N GLU A 34 -20.62 5.85 -11.86
CA GLU A 34 -19.45 6.34 -12.61
C GLU A 34 -19.55 5.88 -14.07
N LEU A 35 -19.59 6.85 -14.98
CA LEU A 35 -19.63 6.62 -16.43
C LEU A 35 -18.34 5.94 -16.87
N GLN A 36 -18.49 4.79 -17.51
CA GLN A 36 -17.37 4.06 -18.09
C GLN A 36 -16.87 4.77 -19.36
N PRO A 37 -15.61 4.53 -19.77
CA PRO A 37 -15.10 5.08 -21.02
C PRO A 37 -15.98 4.67 -22.21
N GLY A 38 -16.43 5.66 -22.99
CA GLY A 38 -17.33 5.50 -24.12
C GLY A 38 -18.83 5.51 -23.79
N GLU A 39 -19.23 5.63 -22.53
CA GLU A 39 -20.63 5.82 -22.13
C GLU A 39 -20.99 7.31 -22.14
N LYS A 40 -22.01 7.68 -22.91
CA LYS A 40 -22.48 9.07 -22.97
C LYS A 40 -23.59 9.30 -21.97
N ILE A 41 -23.64 10.50 -21.40
CA ILE A 41 -24.70 10.94 -20.47
C ILE A 41 -26.09 10.81 -21.12
N GLU A 42 -26.16 11.00 -22.44
CA GLU A 42 -27.37 10.91 -23.25
C GLU A 42 -28.05 9.53 -23.19
N ASP A 43 -27.29 8.46 -22.93
CA ASP A 43 -27.81 7.09 -22.86
C ASP A 43 -28.47 6.78 -21.50
N PHE A 44 -28.36 7.68 -20.53
CA PHE A 44 -28.88 7.48 -19.17
C PHE A 44 -30.16 8.28 -18.94
N ASN A 45 -31.14 7.62 -18.31
CA ASN A 45 -32.33 8.30 -17.82
C ASN A 45 -31.94 9.24 -16.66
N CYS A 46 -32.39 10.49 -16.70
CA CYS A 46 -32.19 11.44 -15.61
C CYS A 46 -33.00 11.10 -14.36
N ASN A 47 -33.88 10.10 -14.40
CA ASN A 47 -34.70 9.68 -13.27
C ASN A 47 -34.07 8.47 -12.57
N CYS A 48 -33.93 8.56 -11.26
CA CYS A 48 -33.53 7.44 -10.41
C CYS A 48 -34.75 6.60 -10.01
N ASP A 49 -34.58 5.30 -9.82
CA ASP A 49 -35.65 4.37 -9.39
C ASP A 49 -36.28 4.74 -8.05
N CYS A 50 -35.60 5.54 -7.22
CA CYS A 50 -36.15 6.09 -5.98
C CYS A 50 -37.09 7.29 -6.20
N GLY A 51 -37.31 7.73 -7.44
CA GLY A 51 -38.10 8.91 -7.80
C GLY A 51 -37.33 10.25 -7.78
N GLY A 52 -36.02 10.23 -7.51
CA GLY A 52 -35.15 11.42 -7.57
C GLY A 52 -34.54 11.68 -8.95
N THR A 53 -33.77 12.76 -9.09
CA THR A 53 -33.10 13.13 -10.34
C THR A 53 -31.59 12.89 -10.27
N LEU A 54 -31.04 12.22 -11.28
CA LEU A 54 -29.60 12.01 -11.46
C LEU A 54 -28.96 13.28 -12.04
N LYS A 55 -27.96 13.82 -11.33
CA LYS A 55 -27.19 14.99 -11.73
C LYS A 55 -25.81 14.58 -12.21
N TYR A 56 -25.37 15.14 -13.34
CA TYR A 56 -24.05 14.89 -13.90
C TYR A 56 -22.96 15.75 -13.25
N PHE A 57 -21.82 15.15 -12.96
CA PHE A 57 -20.61 15.79 -12.47
C PHE A 57 -19.40 15.32 -13.27
N LYS A 58 -18.58 16.26 -13.74
CA LYS A 58 -17.36 15.94 -14.50
C LYS A 58 -16.26 15.31 -13.63
N GLN A 59 -16.26 15.61 -12.33
CA GLN A 59 -15.32 15.09 -11.33
C GLN A 59 -16.13 14.47 -10.20
N ASN A 60 -15.55 13.52 -9.48
CA ASN A 60 -16.26 12.83 -8.42
C ASN A 60 -16.66 13.85 -7.33
N PRO A 61 -17.97 14.12 -7.14
CA PRO A 61 -18.41 15.09 -6.15
C PRO A 61 -18.31 14.54 -4.71
N TYR A 62 -18.16 13.22 -4.56
CA TYR A 62 -17.84 12.60 -3.28
C TYR A 62 -16.32 12.36 -3.25
N PRO A 63 -15.54 13.18 -2.52
CA PRO A 63 -14.13 12.86 -2.32
C PRO A 63 -14.06 11.44 -1.73
N PRO A 64 -13.05 10.63 -2.09
CA PRO A 64 -12.89 9.32 -1.50
C PRO A 64 -13.04 9.48 0.01
N ASN A 65 -14.04 8.82 0.60
CA ASN A 65 -14.09 8.74 2.04
C ASN A 65 -12.75 8.15 2.45
N ASN A 66 -12.14 8.73 3.49
CA ASN A 66 -10.90 8.23 4.06
C ASN A 66 -11.15 6.86 4.71
N ILE A 67 -11.58 5.84 3.96
CA ILE A 67 -10.95 4.55 4.14
C ILE A 67 -9.53 4.85 3.75
N THR A 68 -8.71 5.10 4.76
CA THR A 68 -7.27 5.16 4.63
C THR A 68 -6.89 3.89 3.89
N GLU A 69 -6.79 3.97 2.56
CA GLU A 69 -5.86 3.17 1.79
C GLU A 69 -4.54 3.62 2.36
N GLN A 70 -4.19 3.00 3.49
CA GLN A 70 -2.99 3.27 4.24
C GLN A 70 -1.90 2.64 3.39
N GLU A 71 -1.53 3.37 2.32
CA GLU A 71 -0.15 3.35 1.86
C GLU A 71 0.68 3.40 3.14
N PRO A 72 1.56 2.41 3.37
CA PRO A 72 2.35 2.39 4.57
C PRO A 72 3.07 3.73 4.62
N THR A 73 2.59 4.60 5.51
CA THR A 73 3.15 5.92 5.75
C THR A 73 4.64 5.68 5.94
N SER A 74 5.47 6.26 5.08
CA SER A 74 6.92 6.06 5.03
C SER A 74 7.59 6.13 6.42
N THR A 75 6.95 6.83 7.35
CA THR A 75 7.26 6.86 8.79
C THR A 75 7.22 5.50 9.49
N LEU A 76 6.21 4.65 9.27
CA LEU A 76 6.09 3.34 9.91
C LEU A 76 7.16 2.38 9.39
N ALA A 77 7.41 2.39 8.08
CA ALA A 77 8.48 1.61 7.46
C ALA A 77 9.85 2.04 7.98
N TYR A 78 10.08 3.35 8.10
CA TYR A 78 11.32 3.91 8.64
C TYR A 78 11.53 3.57 10.12
N VAL A 79 10.50 3.70 10.96
CA VAL A 79 10.55 3.32 12.38
C VAL A 79 10.83 1.81 12.53
N GLY A 80 10.19 0.98 11.71
CA GLY A 80 10.48 -0.45 11.63
C GLY A 80 11.95 -0.72 11.30
N TYR A 81 12.49 -0.05 10.29
CA TYR A 81 13.89 -0.20 9.90
C TYR A 81 14.87 0.22 11.01
N VAL A 82 14.63 1.38 11.63
CA VAL A 82 15.47 1.90 12.74
C VAL A 82 15.44 0.97 13.95
N SER A 83 14.26 0.45 14.32
CA SER A 83 14.15 -0.49 15.44
C SER A 83 14.89 -1.81 15.17
N ILE A 84 14.80 -2.38 13.96
CA ILE A 84 15.53 -3.59 13.58
C ILE A 84 17.05 -3.38 13.70
N ILE A 85 17.57 -2.24 13.24
CA ILE A 85 18.99 -1.91 13.37
C ILE A 85 19.39 -1.80 14.84
N PHE A 86 18.59 -1.13 15.68
CA PHE A 86 18.88 -0.98 17.10
C PHE A 86 18.97 -2.34 17.82
N PHE A 87 17.98 -3.21 17.61
CA PHE A 87 17.98 -4.55 18.21
C PHE A 87 19.10 -5.44 17.65
N ALA A 88 19.43 -5.32 16.36
CA ALA A 88 20.58 -6.00 15.77
C ALA A 88 21.88 -5.60 16.48
N LEU A 89 22.15 -4.31 16.63
CA LEU A 89 23.34 -3.82 17.32
C LEU A 89 23.39 -4.27 18.77
N ALA A 90 22.27 -4.18 19.50
CA ALA A 90 22.18 -4.64 20.87
C ALA A 90 22.47 -6.15 20.99
N SER A 91 21.92 -6.98 20.09
CA SER A 91 22.16 -8.42 20.06
C SER A 91 23.62 -8.78 19.79
N ILE A 92 24.30 -8.03 18.91
CA ILE A 92 25.73 -8.21 18.63
C ILE A 92 26.56 -7.90 19.89
N VAL A 93 26.26 -6.79 20.58
CA VAL A 93 26.95 -6.40 21.82
C VAL A 93 26.78 -7.48 22.90
N ILE A 94 25.55 -7.96 23.10
CA ILE A 94 25.26 -9.04 24.06
C ILE A 94 26.00 -10.32 23.67
N GLY A 95 25.99 -10.69 22.38
CA GLY A 95 26.71 -11.84 21.86
C GLY A 95 28.23 -11.76 22.12
N ILE A 96 28.84 -10.59 21.92
CA ILE A 96 30.27 -10.35 22.20
C ILE A 96 30.56 -10.45 23.71
N ILE A 97 29.69 -9.90 24.56
CA ILE A 97 29.85 -9.98 26.02
C ILE A 97 29.82 -11.43 26.49
N LEU A 98 28.84 -12.22 26.02
CA LEU A 98 28.73 -13.64 26.37
C LEU A 98 29.90 -14.46 25.83
N TYR A 99 30.35 -14.16 24.61
CA TYR A 99 31.53 -14.79 24.03
C TYR A 99 32.79 -14.54 24.87
N ARG A 100 33.00 -13.30 25.32
CA ARG A 100 34.15 -12.90 26.15
C ARG A 100 34.08 -13.42 27.58
N ARG A 101 32.89 -13.53 28.18
CA ARG A 101 32.70 -14.02 29.56
C ARG A 101 33.29 -15.42 29.76
N GLY A 102 33.28 -16.23 28.71
CA GLY A 102 33.88 -17.55 28.73
C GLY A 102 33.09 -18.59 29.54
N GLY A 103 33.53 -19.84 29.52
CA GLY A 103 32.79 -20.98 30.10
C GLY A 103 31.79 -21.61 29.13
N ASN A 104 30.72 -22.20 29.67
CA ASN A 104 29.68 -22.88 28.88
C ASN A 104 28.81 -21.89 28.07
N ASP A 105 28.77 -20.62 28.48
CA ASP A 105 28.00 -19.57 27.81
C ASP A 105 28.60 -19.16 26.45
N LYS A 106 29.84 -19.58 26.13
CA LYS A 106 30.50 -19.30 24.84
C LYS A 106 29.68 -19.78 23.65
N GLN A 107 29.10 -20.98 23.74
CA GLN A 107 28.33 -21.55 22.65
C GLN A 107 27.05 -20.75 22.40
N HIS A 108 26.40 -20.27 23.46
CA HIS A 108 25.25 -19.38 23.35
C HIS A 108 25.63 -18.03 22.73
N GLY A 109 26.77 -17.45 23.13
CA GLY A 109 27.29 -16.22 22.51
C GLY A 109 27.55 -16.38 21.00
N ILE A 110 28.19 -17.47 20.58
CA ILE A 110 28.44 -17.77 19.15
C ILE A 110 27.13 -17.94 18.39
N LEU A 111 26.16 -18.69 18.93
CA LEU A 111 24.87 -18.91 18.29
C LEU A 111 24.11 -17.58 18.07
N ILE A 112 24.09 -16.71 19.06
CA ILE A 112 23.44 -15.38 18.98
C ILE A 112 24.10 -14.52 17.90
N LEU A 113 25.43 -14.54 17.78
CA LEU A 113 26.15 -13.79 16.75
C LEU A 113 25.84 -14.29 15.34
N ILE A 114 25.72 -15.61 15.14
CA ILE A 114 25.37 -16.20 13.85
C ILE A 114 23.95 -15.78 13.44
N ILE A 115 22.97 -15.93 14.35
CA ILE A 115 21.57 -15.58 14.07
C ILE A 115 21.45 -14.09 13.74
N SER A 116 22.11 -13.22 14.50
CA SER A 116 22.11 -11.78 14.25
C SER A 116 22.73 -11.44 12.89
N SER A 117 23.86 -12.07 12.53
CA SER A 117 24.49 -11.88 11.21
C SER A 117 23.58 -12.30 10.06
N VAL A 118 22.87 -13.42 10.19
CA VAL A 118 21.96 -13.93 9.15
C VAL A 118 20.76 -13.00 8.95
N LEU A 119 20.30 -12.30 9.99
CA LEU A 119 19.20 -11.35 9.90
C LEU A 119 19.64 -9.98 9.35
N VAL A 120 20.85 -9.52 9.68
CA VAL A 120 21.33 -8.18 9.29
C VAL A 120 21.79 -8.14 7.82
N LEU A 121 22.48 -9.16 7.35
CA LEU A 121 23.00 -9.22 5.97
C LEU A 121 21.94 -9.01 4.88
N PRO A 122 20.78 -9.71 4.88
CA PRO A 122 19.76 -9.50 3.86
C PRO A 122 19.13 -8.10 3.94
N VAL A 123 18.98 -7.53 5.15
CA VAL A 123 18.46 -6.17 5.33
C VAL A 123 19.42 -5.13 4.70
N LEU A 124 20.73 -5.30 4.88
CA LEU A 124 21.74 -4.46 4.25
C LEU A 124 21.72 -4.62 2.73
N LEU A 125 21.65 -5.84 2.21
CA LEU A 125 21.58 -6.10 0.77
C LEU A 125 20.34 -5.47 0.12
N ILE A 126 19.17 -5.63 0.74
CA ILE A 126 17.92 -5.02 0.25
C ILE A 126 18.04 -3.48 0.28
N SER A 127 18.57 -2.91 1.36
CA SER A 127 18.77 -1.46 1.44
C SER A 127 19.72 -0.94 0.35
N MET A 128 20.79 -1.68 0.06
CA MET A 128 21.74 -1.34 -1.00
C MET A 128 21.12 -1.45 -2.40
N LEU A 129 20.27 -2.45 -2.65
CA LEU A 129 19.53 -2.60 -3.91
C LEU A 129 18.52 -1.47 -4.14
N ILE A 130 17.81 -1.04 -3.08
CA ILE A 130 16.88 0.10 -3.14
C ILE A 130 17.65 1.37 -3.48
N ILE A 131 18.77 1.63 -2.79
CA ILE A 131 19.64 2.77 -3.07
C ILE A 131 20.12 2.72 -4.52
N TYR A 132 20.71 1.60 -4.96
CA TYR A 132 21.22 1.45 -6.32
C TYR A 132 20.16 1.75 -7.39
N ARG A 133 18.94 1.22 -7.23
CA ARG A 133 17.81 1.48 -8.14
C ARG A 133 17.33 2.94 -8.13
N THR A 134 17.55 3.66 -7.04
CA THR A 134 17.12 5.07 -6.93
C THR A 134 18.13 6.02 -7.60
N TYR A 135 19.40 5.62 -7.69
CA TYR A 135 20.50 6.46 -8.22
C TYR A 135 20.81 6.21 -9.72
N MET A 136 20.40 5.09 -10.29
CA MET A 136 20.57 4.72 -11.71
C MET A 136 19.22 4.70 -12.43
#